data_AF-A0A0P9RTJ2-F1
#
_entry.id   AF-A0A0P9RTJ2-F1
#
_cell.length_a   1.000
_cell.length_b   1.000
_cell.length_c   1.000
_cell.angle_alpha   90.00
_cell.angle_beta   90.00
_cell.angle_gamma   90.00
#
_symmetry.space_group_name_H-M   'P 1'
#
loop_
_entity.id
_entity.type
_entity.pdbx_description
1 polymer ?
#
loop_
_entity_poly.entity_id
_entity_poly.type
_entity_poly.pdbx_seq_one_letter_code
_entity_poly.pdbx_strand_id
1 'polypeptide(L)'
;MGHSQGTLITLLAQALLVDEGQRCTDTLIMVDSPYSLFPNVTPKGHDTLSTLTRIVTEVTQAPHTQPPLSDLRNPATYCGRSGPKWSPAQGERKDKVGNLAIFPERDNRGKVYLYFCPDDTTVALDDVKGIGTYGVWDTLGKKNGRQPMNELQPLRFYQRMWTKRHRDNAPVLVGKPAGHELLRADNEPRYPGGWTVAGVISQAPVEMGQLCLINAEPLSPPHEPQMFGGEFESGTATKAGLDKPDDVSINAALGNPSAKFNWINIRTYSGRIDLEQERDRWNKGKASGDQTSAMQSRRLTGEGAPKPSDRYALEREETPNEIRARLAEAPELDPNSYHSAVLRSPENQRWVTAMDIAIGQAKCLDDPEMREVLVAIANWRIDKTTFGIIERLPRWAKISVEAQTLVKASHAY
;
A
#
# COMPACT_ATOMS: atom_id res chain seq x y z
N MET A 1 0.56 -0.57 -5.97
CA MET A 1 1.41 -1.05 -4.85
C MET A 1 0.53 -1.55 -3.69
N GLY A 2 0.72 -2.79 -3.22
CA GLY A 2 -0.12 -3.46 -2.20
C GLY A 2 0.41 -3.37 -0.76
N HIS A 3 0.66 -2.16 -0.25
CA HIS A 3 1.22 -1.98 1.10
C HIS A 3 0.32 -2.57 2.21
N SER A 4 -1.02 -2.57 2.02
CA SER A 4 -1.98 -3.25 2.90
C SER A 4 -1.61 -4.71 3.15
N GLN A 5 -1.35 -5.48 2.10
CA GLN A 5 -0.99 -6.90 2.21
C GLN A 5 0.35 -7.09 2.94
N GLY A 6 1.29 -6.17 2.72
CA GLY A 6 2.54 -6.11 3.46
C GLY A 6 2.36 -5.99 4.97
N THR A 7 1.32 -5.31 5.45
CA THR A 7 1.05 -5.20 6.90
C THR A 7 0.70 -6.55 7.52
N LEU A 8 -0.10 -7.39 6.84
CA LEU A 8 -0.44 -8.73 7.32
C LEU A 8 0.78 -9.64 7.35
N ILE A 9 1.62 -9.59 6.31
CA ILE A 9 2.89 -10.32 6.26
C ILE A 9 3.80 -9.87 7.40
N THR A 10 3.87 -8.56 7.66
CA THR A 10 4.71 -8.02 8.73
C THR A 10 4.23 -8.46 10.11
N LEU A 11 2.92 -8.46 10.36
CA LEU A 11 2.33 -8.98 11.61
C LEU A 11 2.60 -10.47 11.78
N LEU A 12 2.42 -11.27 10.72
CA LEU A 12 2.73 -12.69 10.71
C LEU A 12 4.22 -12.93 11.02
N ALA A 13 5.12 -12.16 10.41
CA ALA A 13 6.55 -12.26 10.68
C ALA A 13 6.88 -12.00 12.16
N GLN A 14 6.21 -11.04 12.82
CA GLN A 14 6.40 -10.85 14.25
C GLN A 14 5.91 -12.06 15.07
N ALA A 15 4.76 -12.63 14.72
CA ALA A 15 4.27 -13.84 15.37
C ALA A 15 5.24 -15.03 15.21
N LEU A 16 5.80 -15.23 14.01
CA LEU A 16 6.80 -16.28 13.77
C LEU A 16 8.09 -16.05 14.58
N LEU A 17 8.56 -14.81 14.69
CA LEU A 17 9.71 -14.48 15.54
C LEU A 17 9.44 -14.85 17.00
N VAL A 18 8.25 -14.53 17.51
CA VAL A 18 7.83 -14.90 18.88
C VAL A 18 7.82 -16.42 19.06
N ASP A 19 7.26 -17.18 18.12
CA ASP A 19 7.22 -18.65 18.16
C ASP A 19 8.63 -19.26 18.16
N GLU A 20 9.57 -18.65 17.44
CA GLU A 20 10.98 -19.07 17.40
C GLU A 20 11.81 -18.56 18.59
N GLY A 21 11.21 -17.84 19.54
CA GLY A 21 11.93 -17.20 20.65
C GLY A 21 12.92 -16.12 20.19
N GLN A 22 12.71 -15.60 18.98
CA GLN A 22 13.46 -14.50 18.38
C GLN A 22 12.84 -13.16 18.74
N ARG A 23 13.66 -12.12 18.63
CA ARG A 23 13.25 -10.75 18.94
C ARG A 23 12.45 -10.14 17.79
N CYS A 24 11.34 -9.50 18.12
CA CYS A 24 10.57 -8.69 17.17
C CYS A 24 11.31 -7.43 16.71
N THR A 25 10.80 -6.79 15.65
CA THR A 25 11.29 -5.47 15.23
C THR A 25 11.19 -4.44 16.35
N ASP A 26 12.11 -3.47 16.39
CA ASP A 26 12.04 -2.36 17.36
C ASP A 26 10.91 -1.37 17.05
N THR A 27 10.53 -1.24 15.78
CA THR A 27 9.42 -0.39 15.39
C THR A 27 8.63 -1.06 14.29
N LEU A 28 7.31 -1.04 14.44
CA LEU A 28 6.37 -1.51 13.45
C LEU A 28 5.52 -0.34 12.96
N ILE A 29 5.44 -0.14 11.65
CA ILE A 29 4.55 0.86 11.05
C ILE A 29 3.57 0.12 10.13
N MET A 30 2.30 0.19 10.46
CA MET A 30 1.19 -0.35 9.69
C MET A 30 0.59 0.79 8.87
N VAL A 31 0.62 0.68 7.54
CA VAL A 31 0.07 1.68 6.63
C VAL A 31 -1.10 1.06 5.88
N ASP A 32 -2.26 1.70 5.97
CA ASP A 32 -3.48 1.29 5.26
C ASP A 32 -3.81 -0.20 5.47
N SER A 33 -3.69 -0.67 6.72
CA SER A 33 -3.80 -2.10 7.04
C SER A 33 -5.23 -2.63 6.83
N PRO A 34 -5.41 -3.77 6.13
CA PRO A 34 -6.69 -4.45 6.02
C PRO A 34 -7.03 -5.24 7.28
N TYR A 35 -6.13 -5.29 8.28
CA TYR A 35 -6.38 -5.96 9.54
C TYR A 35 -7.62 -5.36 10.20
N SER A 36 -8.54 -6.22 10.64
CA SER A 36 -9.82 -5.78 11.18
C SER A 36 -9.94 -6.11 12.65
N LEU A 37 -10.46 -5.17 13.42
CA LEU A 37 -10.81 -5.35 14.84
C LEU A 37 -12.31 -5.50 15.04
N PHE A 38 -13.12 -5.34 13.99
CA PHE A 38 -14.56 -5.28 14.11
C PHE A 38 -15.18 -6.69 14.20
N PRO A 39 -15.89 -7.04 15.30
CA PRO A 39 -16.39 -8.40 15.54
C PRO A 39 -17.30 -8.95 14.45
N ASN A 40 -17.98 -8.06 13.71
CA ASN A 40 -18.92 -8.43 12.67
C ASN A 40 -18.26 -8.86 11.35
N VAL A 41 -16.96 -8.67 11.20
CA VAL A 41 -16.17 -9.09 10.02
C VAL A 41 -15.02 -10.03 10.39
N THR A 42 -14.61 -10.06 11.65
CA THR A 42 -13.62 -11.05 12.12
C THR A 42 -14.17 -12.47 11.98
N PRO A 43 -13.39 -13.43 11.44
CA PRO A 43 -13.84 -14.81 11.31
C PRO A 43 -14.30 -15.41 12.65
N LYS A 44 -15.33 -16.25 12.61
CA LYS A 44 -15.92 -16.84 13.81
C LYS A 44 -14.86 -17.64 14.60
N GLY A 45 -14.75 -17.35 15.90
CA GLY A 45 -13.78 -18.01 16.78
C GLY A 45 -12.39 -17.35 16.80
N HIS A 46 -12.19 -16.28 16.03
CA HIS A 46 -10.95 -15.51 16.05
C HIS A 46 -11.11 -14.27 16.93
N ASP A 47 -10.04 -13.96 17.67
CA ASP A 47 -9.93 -12.73 18.45
C ASP A 47 -8.76 -11.90 17.90
N THR A 48 -9.05 -11.11 16.87
CA THR A 48 -8.04 -10.32 16.16
C THR A 48 -7.48 -9.21 17.04
N LEU A 49 -8.27 -8.63 17.94
CA LEU A 49 -7.77 -7.62 18.87
C LEU A 49 -6.81 -8.24 19.88
N SER A 50 -7.14 -9.37 20.51
CA SER A 50 -6.19 -10.02 21.42
C SER A 50 -4.92 -10.47 20.71
N THR A 51 -5.04 -10.91 19.45
CA THR A 51 -3.87 -11.25 18.61
C THR A 51 -3.00 -10.01 18.37
N LEU A 52 -3.60 -8.89 17.97
CA LEU A 52 -2.86 -7.64 17.75
C LEU A 52 -2.23 -7.13 19.06
N THR A 53 -2.97 -7.14 20.17
CA THR A 53 -2.48 -6.77 21.50
C THR A 53 -1.24 -7.58 21.87
N ARG A 54 -1.25 -8.91 21.67
CA ARG A 54 -0.08 -9.75 21.93
C ARG A 54 1.12 -9.39 21.04
N ILE A 55 0.91 -9.20 19.74
CA ILE A 55 1.99 -8.80 18.82
C ILE A 55 2.56 -7.44 19.24
N VAL A 56 1.71 -6.46 19.57
CA VAL A 56 2.13 -5.15 20.04
C VAL A 56 2.92 -5.29 21.34
N THR A 57 2.46 -6.08 22.31
CA THR A 57 3.21 -6.36 23.54
C THR A 57 4.59 -6.91 23.24
N GLU A 58 4.71 -7.93 22.38
CA GLU A 58 6.00 -8.55 22.04
C GLU A 58 6.96 -7.57 21.35
N VAL A 59 6.44 -6.72 20.46
CA VAL A 59 7.21 -5.65 19.80
C VAL A 59 7.70 -4.59 20.81
N THR A 60 6.88 -4.23 21.80
CA THR A 60 7.13 -3.05 22.63
C THR A 60 7.68 -3.35 24.03
N GLN A 61 7.60 -4.59 24.52
CA GLN A 61 7.98 -4.94 25.90
C GLN A 61 9.48 -4.88 26.17
N ALA A 62 10.31 -5.10 25.15
CA ALA A 62 11.75 -5.16 25.30
C ALA A 62 12.47 -4.42 24.17
N PRO A 63 12.34 -3.08 24.06
CA PRO A 63 13.04 -2.31 23.02
C PRO A 63 14.56 -2.44 23.11
N HIS A 64 15.26 -2.39 21.98
CA HIS A 64 16.71 -2.25 22.01
C HIS A 64 17.14 -0.97 22.74
N THR A 65 18.14 -1.08 23.61
CA THR A 65 18.73 0.09 24.30
C THR A 65 20.00 0.59 23.62
N GLN A 66 20.55 -0.21 22.71
CA GLN A 66 21.79 0.06 21.99
C GLN A 66 21.51 0.30 20.49
N PRO A 67 22.42 0.98 19.78
CA PRO A 67 23.35 1.93 20.40
C PRO A 67 22.58 3.05 21.12
N PRO A 68 23.21 3.75 22.08
CA PRO A 68 22.64 4.96 22.64
C PRO A 68 22.42 5.96 21.50
N LEU A 69 21.30 6.70 21.54
CA LEU A 69 21.00 7.69 20.51
C LEU A 69 22.15 8.69 20.34
N SER A 70 22.87 9.04 21.40
CA SER A 70 24.02 9.96 21.36
C SER A 70 25.13 9.53 20.39
N ASP A 71 25.25 8.22 20.16
CA ASP A 71 26.34 7.66 19.39
C ASP A 71 26.03 7.69 17.89
N LEU A 72 24.74 7.75 17.51
CA LEU A 72 24.29 7.66 16.12
C LEU A 72 24.77 8.80 15.22
N ARG A 73 25.16 9.93 15.81
CA ARG A 73 25.75 11.06 15.10
C ARG A 73 27.19 10.81 14.68
N ASN A 74 27.88 9.85 15.30
CA ASN A 74 29.28 9.59 15.01
C ASN A 74 29.44 8.91 13.63
N PRO A 75 30.03 9.59 12.62
CA PRO A 75 30.20 9.02 11.29
C PRO A 75 31.16 7.83 11.27
N ALA A 76 32.07 7.72 12.25
CA ALA A 76 33.01 6.60 12.33
C ALA A 76 32.32 5.29 12.73
N THR A 77 31.20 5.35 13.46
CA THR A 77 30.55 4.17 14.03
C THR A 77 29.22 3.84 13.34
N TYR A 78 28.47 4.85 12.90
CA TYR A 78 27.12 4.69 12.32
C TYR A 78 26.93 5.47 11.02
N CYS A 79 28.04 5.82 10.35
CA CYS A 79 28.07 6.43 9.02
C CYS A 79 27.15 7.65 8.81
N GLY A 80 26.83 8.39 9.87
CA GLY A 80 25.95 9.56 9.79
C GLY A 80 24.48 9.23 9.52
N ARG A 81 23.98 8.06 9.94
CA ARG A 81 22.55 7.69 9.90
C ARG A 81 21.63 8.78 10.43
N SER A 82 22.08 9.45 11.48
CA SER A 82 21.54 10.74 11.87
C SER A 82 22.37 11.85 11.23
N GLY A 83 21.71 12.86 10.65
CA GLY A 83 22.40 14.00 10.05
C GLY A 83 23.27 14.77 11.05
N PRO A 84 24.22 15.60 10.58
CA PRO A 84 25.17 16.32 11.45
C PRO A 84 24.50 17.29 12.43
N LYS A 85 23.27 17.71 12.13
CA LYS A 85 22.44 18.62 12.95
C LYS A 85 21.43 17.89 13.83
N TRP A 86 21.61 16.59 13.99
CA TRP A 86 20.75 15.74 14.81
C TRP A 86 21.37 15.53 16.20
N SER A 87 20.52 15.29 17.19
CA SER A 87 20.90 14.91 18.55
C SER A 87 19.78 14.06 19.16
N PRO A 88 20.02 13.35 20.27
CA PRO A 88 18.99 12.56 20.94
C PRO A 88 17.75 13.34 21.39
N ALA A 89 17.84 14.67 21.50
CA ALA A 89 16.77 15.53 21.99
C ALA A 89 16.13 16.41 20.90
N GLN A 90 16.86 16.70 19.82
CA GLN A 90 16.37 17.58 18.75
C GLN A 90 17.12 17.34 17.43
N GLY A 91 16.44 17.63 16.33
CA GLY A 91 17.02 17.73 15.00
C GLY A 91 16.64 19.02 14.30
N GLU A 92 17.32 19.29 13.20
CA GLU A 92 17.04 20.44 12.35
C GLU A 92 16.80 20.01 10.91
N ARG A 93 15.81 20.60 10.25
CA ARG A 93 15.57 20.43 8.82
C ARG A 93 15.20 21.75 8.18
N LYS A 94 15.52 21.92 6.90
CA LYS A 94 15.00 23.04 6.12
C LYS A 94 13.50 22.85 5.89
N ASP A 95 12.72 23.92 5.91
CA ASP A 95 11.35 23.92 5.44
C ASP A 95 11.27 24.00 3.91
N LYS A 96 10.05 24.15 3.35
CA LYS A 96 9.84 24.27 1.89
C LYS A 96 10.44 25.55 1.29
N VAL A 97 10.61 26.61 2.09
CA VAL A 97 11.17 27.91 1.66
C VAL A 97 12.63 28.09 2.08
N GLY A 98 13.22 27.08 2.72
CA GLY A 98 14.63 27.02 3.09
C GLY A 98 14.95 27.47 4.51
N ASN A 99 13.96 27.90 5.31
CA ASN A 99 14.19 28.26 6.71
C ASN A 99 14.47 27.02 7.55
N LEU A 100 15.22 27.19 8.63
CA LEU A 100 15.56 26.10 9.53
C LEU A 100 14.45 25.88 10.56
N ALA A 101 13.81 24.71 10.52
CA ALA A 101 12.89 24.25 11.53
C ALA A 101 13.62 23.32 12.52
N ILE A 102 13.49 23.63 13.81
CA ILE A 102 13.96 22.77 14.91
C ILE A 102 12.78 21.90 15.35
N PHE A 103 13.02 20.62 15.54
CA PHE A 103 12.02 19.68 16.03
C PHE A 103 12.59 18.82 17.17
N PRO A 104 11.75 18.43 18.15
CA PRO A 104 12.16 17.50 19.19
C PRO A 104 12.38 16.11 18.60
N GLU A 105 13.45 15.47 19.02
CA GLU A 105 13.76 14.08 18.68
C GLU A 105 13.33 13.13 19.79
N ARG A 106 13.14 11.86 19.43
CA ARG A 106 12.61 10.83 20.33
C ARG A 106 13.14 9.46 19.96
N ASP A 107 13.23 8.62 20.98
CA ASP A 107 13.52 7.20 20.77
C ASP A 107 12.24 6.47 20.35
N ASN A 108 12.21 5.97 19.12
CA ASN A 108 11.08 5.25 18.57
C ASN A 108 11.17 3.73 18.73
N ARG A 109 12.22 3.22 19.40
CA ARG A 109 12.34 1.79 19.72
C ARG A 109 11.21 1.37 20.66
N GLY A 110 10.69 0.17 20.44
CA GLY A 110 9.51 -0.40 21.11
C GLY A 110 8.24 0.39 20.85
N LYS A 111 7.94 0.75 19.61
CA LYS A 111 6.69 1.45 19.26
C LYS A 111 6.01 0.81 18.06
N VAL A 112 4.68 0.87 18.06
CA VAL A 112 3.86 0.49 16.91
C VAL A 112 3.04 1.69 16.45
N TYR A 113 3.10 2.01 15.16
CA TYR A 113 2.36 3.09 14.55
C TYR A 113 1.34 2.54 13.54
N LEU A 114 0.11 3.05 13.58
CA LEU A 114 -0.89 2.89 12.52
C LEU A 114 -1.04 4.21 11.77
N TYR A 115 -0.77 4.19 10.48
CA TYR A 115 -1.17 5.26 9.56
C TYR A 115 -2.44 4.80 8.87
N PHE A 116 -3.52 5.53 9.12
CA PHE A 116 -4.81 5.25 8.51
C PHE A 116 -5.33 6.47 7.76
N CYS A 117 -6.14 6.21 6.75
CA CYS A 117 -6.71 7.21 5.87
C CYS A 117 -8.23 6.99 5.70
N PRO A 118 -9.10 7.87 6.21
CA PRO A 118 -10.55 7.72 6.03
C PRO A 118 -11.00 7.96 4.57
N ASP A 119 -10.08 8.37 3.69
CA ASP A 119 -10.32 8.46 2.25
C ASP A 119 -9.94 7.16 1.51
N ASP A 120 -9.25 6.22 2.16
CA ASP A 120 -8.87 4.93 1.59
C ASP A 120 -10.09 4.06 1.33
N THR A 121 -10.36 3.76 0.05
CA THR A 121 -11.46 2.91 -0.39
C THR A 121 -11.09 1.43 -0.55
N THR A 122 -9.81 1.08 -0.51
CA THR A 122 -9.32 -0.28 -0.80
C THR A 122 -9.60 -1.23 0.35
N VAL A 123 -9.33 -0.80 1.59
CA VAL A 123 -9.60 -1.59 2.80
C VAL A 123 -10.90 -1.17 3.51
N ALA A 124 -11.72 -0.37 2.83
CA ALA A 124 -13.03 0.12 3.28
C ALA A 124 -14.17 -0.88 3.11
N LEU A 125 -13.93 -2.02 2.45
CA LEU A 125 -14.97 -3.00 2.12
C LEU A 125 -15.73 -3.43 3.38
N ASP A 126 -17.04 -3.65 3.26
CA ASP A 126 -17.94 -3.92 4.37
C ASP A 126 -17.66 -5.24 5.10
N ASP A 127 -17.08 -6.20 4.37
CA ASP A 127 -16.57 -7.49 4.81
C ASP A 127 -15.10 -7.45 5.31
N VAL A 128 -14.37 -6.36 5.07
CA VAL A 128 -12.99 -6.15 5.56
C VAL A 128 -12.97 -5.23 6.77
N LYS A 129 -13.50 -4.00 6.63
CA LYS A 129 -13.42 -2.91 7.62
C LYS A 129 -12.02 -2.74 8.21
N GLY A 130 -11.02 -2.55 7.35
CA GLY A 130 -9.63 -2.47 7.77
C GLY A 130 -9.36 -1.26 8.64
N ILE A 131 -8.53 -1.42 9.68
CA ILE A 131 -8.08 -0.30 10.52
C ILE A 131 -7.26 0.74 9.72
N GLY A 132 -6.80 0.40 8.52
CA GLY A 132 -6.20 1.31 7.56
C GLY A 132 -7.14 2.38 7.02
N THR A 133 -8.46 2.11 6.94
CA THR A 133 -9.44 3.14 6.59
C THR A 133 -10.01 3.79 7.86
N TYR A 134 -10.37 2.97 8.85
CA TYR A 134 -11.21 3.40 9.96
C TYR A 134 -10.45 3.79 11.23
N GLY A 135 -9.14 3.53 11.29
CA GLY A 135 -8.36 3.66 12.52
C GLY A 135 -8.78 2.65 13.59
N VAL A 136 -8.17 2.76 14.77
CA VAL A 136 -8.57 2.04 15.98
C VAL A 136 -9.49 2.92 16.81
N TRP A 137 -10.72 2.46 17.03
CA TRP A 137 -11.73 3.19 17.78
C TRP A 137 -11.58 2.97 19.29
N ASP A 138 -12.04 3.94 20.09
CA ASP A 138 -12.12 3.77 21.54
C ASP A 138 -13.11 2.68 21.94
N THR A 139 -14.16 2.46 21.15
CA THR A 139 -15.17 1.40 21.34
C THR A 139 -15.61 0.81 20.01
N LEU A 140 -15.61 -0.52 19.89
CA LEU A 140 -16.06 -1.25 18.70
C LEU A 140 -17.58 -1.44 18.67
N GLY A 141 -18.30 -0.32 18.57
CA GLY A 141 -19.76 -0.29 18.46
C GLY A 141 -20.50 -0.38 19.80
N LYS A 142 -21.79 -0.01 19.77
CA LYS A 142 -22.64 0.17 20.97
C LYS A 142 -22.86 -1.10 21.80
N LYS A 143 -22.61 -2.30 21.23
CA LYS A 143 -22.95 -3.59 21.86
C LYS A 143 -21.76 -4.35 22.45
N ASN A 144 -20.53 -4.08 21.99
CA ASN A 144 -19.42 -4.99 22.29
C ASN A 144 -18.58 -4.61 23.52
N GLY A 145 -18.74 -3.41 24.10
CA GLY A 145 -18.14 -2.98 25.37
C GLY A 145 -16.59 -2.91 25.41
N ARG A 146 -15.89 -3.66 24.56
CA ARG A 146 -14.44 -3.72 24.44
C ARG A 146 -13.90 -2.42 23.86
N GLN A 147 -12.77 -1.99 24.41
CA GLN A 147 -12.17 -0.70 24.14
C GLN A 147 -10.77 -0.88 23.57
N PRO A 148 -10.63 -1.10 22.23
CA PRO A 148 -9.35 -1.47 21.62
C PRO A 148 -8.25 -0.46 21.89
N MET A 149 -8.56 0.83 21.76
CA MET A 149 -7.56 1.86 21.98
C MET A 149 -7.08 1.88 23.44
N ASN A 150 -7.96 1.56 24.41
CA ASN A 150 -7.59 1.46 25.81
C ASN A 150 -6.71 0.22 26.11
N GLU A 151 -6.82 -0.85 25.32
CA GLU A 151 -5.93 -2.02 25.40
C GLU A 151 -4.57 -1.75 24.74
N LEU A 152 -4.56 -1.02 23.62
CA LEU A 152 -3.36 -0.83 22.79
C LEU A 152 -2.52 0.37 23.22
N GLN A 153 -3.12 1.49 23.62
CA GLN A 153 -2.40 2.71 23.99
C GLN A 153 -1.35 2.49 25.10
N PRO A 154 -1.64 1.77 26.20
CA PRO A 154 -0.65 1.53 27.25
C PRO A 154 0.56 0.73 26.77
N LEU A 155 0.39 -0.04 25.69
CA LEU A 155 1.43 -0.86 25.07
C LEU A 155 2.28 -0.10 24.05
N ARG A 156 2.23 1.24 24.04
CA ARG A 156 2.98 2.09 23.09
C ARG A 156 2.53 1.88 21.64
N PHE A 157 1.22 1.65 21.45
CA PHE A 157 0.56 1.75 20.15
C PHE A 157 0.12 3.20 19.88
N TYR A 158 0.42 3.69 18.70
CA TYR A 158 0.15 5.04 18.26
C TYR A 158 -0.58 5.04 16.92
N GLN A 159 -1.43 6.02 16.67
CA GLN A 159 -2.04 6.19 15.36
C GLN A 159 -1.99 7.64 14.86
N ARG A 160 -1.86 7.79 13.53
CA ARG A 160 -1.95 9.05 12.79
C ARG A 160 -3.04 8.94 11.75
N MET A 161 -3.91 9.95 11.71
CA MET A 161 -4.91 10.10 10.66
C MET A 161 -4.34 10.92 9.51
N TRP A 162 -4.46 10.42 8.30
CA TRP A 162 -4.05 11.07 7.07
C TRP A 162 -5.26 11.30 6.18
N THR A 163 -5.55 12.52 5.77
CA THR A 163 -6.71 12.79 4.93
C THR A 163 -6.44 13.94 3.98
N LYS A 164 -7.05 13.89 2.80
CA LYS A 164 -7.02 15.00 1.85
C LYS A 164 -8.01 16.11 2.23
N ARG A 165 -8.88 15.86 3.22
CA ARG A 165 -10.00 16.73 3.56
C ARG A 165 -9.53 18.03 4.21
N HIS A 166 -10.28 19.08 3.93
CA HIS A 166 -10.17 20.36 4.61
C HIS A 166 -11.40 20.55 5.49
N ARG A 167 -11.19 21.13 6.67
CA ARG A 167 -12.24 21.52 7.63
C ARG A 167 -12.07 23.01 7.90
N ASP A 168 -13.16 23.76 7.84
CA ASP A 168 -13.14 25.22 7.96
C ASP A 168 -12.13 25.91 7.02
N ASN A 169 -12.07 25.41 5.77
CA ASN A 169 -11.12 25.82 4.73
C ASN A 169 -9.62 25.59 5.04
N ALA A 170 -9.30 24.89 6.12
CA ALA A 170 -7.93 24.52 6.50
C ALA A 170 -7.69 23.01 6.34
N PRO A 171 -6.47 22.57 5.99
CA PRO A 171 -6.14 21.16 5.94
C PRO A 171 -6.21 20.52 7.33
N VAL A 172 -6.59 19.24 7.40
CA VAL A 172 -6.47 18.46 8.63
C VAL A 172 -5.01 18.04 8.80
N LEU A 173 -4.32 18.71 9.73
CA LEU A 173 -2.88 18.54 9.94
C LEU A 173 -2.55 17.22 10.66
N VAL A 174 -1.46 16.58 10.22
CA VAL A 174 -0.84 15.43 10.89
C VAL A 174 0.18 15.92 11.92
N GLY A 175 0.18 15.33 13.12
CA GLY A 175 1.13 15.68 14.18
C GLY A 175 0.70 16.85 15.07
N LYS A 176 -0.60 17.12 15.16
CA LYS A 176 -1.18 17.94 16.23
C LYS A 176 -0.95 17.30 17.61
N PRO A 177 -1.08 18.05 18.73
CA PRO A 177 -1.16 17.48 20.07
C PRO A 177 -2.18 16.34 20.14
N ALA A 178 -1.90 15.33 20.95
CA ALA A 178 -2.76 14.16 21.08
C ALA A 178 -4.18 14.57 21.47
N GLY A 179 -5.16 13.97 20.80
CA GLY A 179 -6.56 14.32 20.99
C GLY A 179 -7.48 13.52 20.07
N HIS A 180 -8.78 13.65 20.30
CA HIS A 180 -9.79 13.01 19.48
C HIS A 180 -10.03 13.79 18.19
N GLU A 181 -9.96 13.10 17.07
CA GLU A 181 -10.31 13.65 15.76
C GLU A 181 -11.55 12.96 15.22
N LEU A 182 -12.41 13.74 14.55
CA LEU A 182 -13.53 13.18 13.79
C LEU A 182 -13.00 12.41 12.59
N LEU A 183 -13.48 11.18 12.40
CA LEU A 183 -13.30 10.45 11.13
C LEU A 183 -14.14 11.04 10.01
N ARG A 184 -15.29 11.62 10.37
CA ARG A 184 -16.25 12.25 9.47
C ARG A 184 -16.85 13.49 10.11
N ALA A 185 -16.57 14.65 9.52
CA ALA A 185 -17.18 15.93 9.91
C ALA A 185 -18.51 16.18 9.17
N ASP A 186 -19.21 17.24 9.57
CA ASP A 186 -20.44 17.68 8.93
C ASP A 186 -20.15 18.05 7.46
N ASN A 187 -20.99 17.54 6.55
CA ASN A 187 -20.86 17.63 5.09
C ASN A 187 -19.76 16.76 4.45
N GLU A 188 -19.07 15.92 5.20
CA GLU A 188 -18.19 14.89 4.61
C GLU A 188 -19.00 13.65 4.17
N PRO A 189 -18.60 12.97 3.07
CA PRO A 189 -19.26 11.75 2.60
C PRO A 189 -19.35 10.67 3.67
N ARG A 190 -20.45 9.89 3.63
CA ARG A 190 -20.67 8.77 4.56
C ARG A 190 -19.74 7.59 4.28
N TYR A 191 -19.39 7.38 3.02
CA TYR A 191 -18.54 6.27 2.58
C TYR A 191 -17.15 6.81 2.18
N PRO A 192 -16.08 6.06 2.47
CA PRO A 192 -14.73 6.41 2.00
C PRO A 192 -14.69 6.70 0.50
N GLY A 193 -13.86 7.66 0.08
CA GLY A 193 -13.73 8.05 -1.34
C GLY A 193 -14.93 8.75 -1.98
N GLY A 194 -16.07 8.91 -1.29
CA GLY A 194 -17.18 9.76 -1.74
C GLY A 194 -18.49 9.03 -2.06
N TRP A 195 -19.21 9.55 -3.05
CA TRP A 195 -20.59 9.14 -3.40
C TRP A 195 -20.65 8.26 -4.65
N THR A 196 -19.75 7.29 -4.80
CA THR A 196 -19.82 6.35 -5.94
C THR A 196 -20.82 5.23 -5.62
N VAL A 197 -21.71 4.89 -6.56
CA VAL A 197 -22.73 3.83 -6.35
C VAL A 197 -22.08 2.51 -5.93
N ALA A 198 -20.97 2.13 -6.57
CA ALA A 198 -20.23 0.93 -6.22
C ALA A 198 -19.63 1.01 -4.80
N GLY A 199 -19.09 2.16 -4.39
CA GLY A 199 -18.58 2.38 -3.05
C GLY A 199 -19.67 2.32 -1.99
N VAL A 200 -20.83 2.94 -2.23
CA VAL A 200 -21.99 2.88 -1.32
C VAL A 200 -22.49 1.45 -1.09
N ILE A 201 -22.41 0.58 -2.11
CA ILE A 201 -22.86 -0.81 -2.02
C ILE A 201 -21.84 -1.69 -1.27
N SER A 202 -20.55 -1.44 -1.45
CA SER A 202 -19.49 -2.36 -1.01
C SER A 202 -18.73 -1.91 0.24
N GLN A 203 -18.83 -0.66 0.66
CA GLN A 203 -18.00 -0.12 1.74
C GLN A 203 -18.77 0.06 3.04
N ALA A 204 -18.06 -0.09 4.17
CA ALA A 204 -18.65 0.22 5.46
C ALA A 204 -18.78 1.74 5.66
N PRO A 205 -19.94 2.21 6.18
CA PRO A 205 -20.15 3.62 6.42
C PRO A 205 -19.33 4.12 7.62
N VAL A 206 -18.86 5.36 7.55
CA VAL A 206 -18.37 6.11 8.71
C VAL A 206 -19.55 6.85 9.35
N GLU A 207 -19.86 6.48 10.59
CA GLU A 207 -20.91 7.14 11.36
C GLU A 207 -20.55 8.62 11.62
N MET A 208 -21.55 9.49 11.56
CA MET A 208 -21.36 10.90 11.86
C MET A 208 -21.00 11.08 13.34
N GLY A 209 -20.01 11.91 13.65
CA GLY A 209 -19.56 12.10 15.02
C GLY A 209 -18.65 10.99 15.55
N GLN A 210 -18.27 10.00 14.73
CA GLN A 210 -17.30 8.98 15.13
C GLN A 210 -15.93 9.63 15.38
N LEU A 211 -15.44 9.50 16.60
CA LEU A 211 -14.13 9.98 17.03
C LEU A 211 -13.10 8.84 17.05
N CYS A 212 -11.85 9.20 16.81
CA CYS A 212 -10.68 8.35 17.03
C CYS A 212 -9.63 9.14 17.82
N LEU A 213 -9.03 8.49 18.82
CA LEU A 213 -7.91 9.07 19.55
C LEU A 213 -6.66 9.06 18.66
N ILE A 214 -6.20 10.24 18.25
CA ILE A 214 -4.92 10.40 17.56
C ILE A 214 -3.88 10.71 18.62
N ASN A 215 -3.05 9.71 18.95
CA ASN A 215 -2.13 9.75 20.09
C ASN A 215 -0.65 9.73 19.70
N ALA A 216 -0.31 9.61 18.41
CA ALA A 216 1.07 9.70 17.97
C ALA A 216 1.70 11.05 18.32
N GLU A 217 3.01 11.07 18.54
CA GLU A 217 3.68 12.25 19.06
C GLU A 217 3.54 13.47 18.12
N PRO A 218 3.48 14.69 18.70
CA PRO A 218 3.39 15.91 17.91
C PRO A 218 4.59 16.09 16.96
N LEU A 219 4.34 16.82 15.88
CA LEU A 219 5.36 17.24 14.92
C LEU A 219 5.55 18.75 15.03
N SER A 220 6.77 19.20 14.74
CA SER A 220 7.13 20.61 14.80
C SER A 220 7.66 21.09 13.44
N PRO A 221 6.89 21.94 12.72
CA PRO A 221 5.43 22.11 12.85
C PRO A 221 4.63 20.83 12.51
N PRO A 222 3.32 20.79 12.85
CA PRO A 222 2.38 19.84 12.25
C PRO A 222 2.38 19.96 10.72
N HIS A 223 2.12 18.85 10.03
CA HIS A 223 2.29 18.72 8.59
C HIS A 223 0.95 18.67 7.85
N GLU A 224 0.84 19.43 6.77
CA GLU A 224 -0.25 19.28 5.81
C GLU A 224 0.00 18.05 4.92
N PRO A 225 -0.82 17.00 5.04
CA PRO A 225 -0.62 15.76 4.31
C PRO A 225 -0.73 15.98 2.79
N GLN A 226 0.28 15.53 2.04
CA GLN A 226 0.32 15.62 0.59
C GLN A 226 -0.26 14.32 0.00
N MET A 227 -1.56 14.32 -0.29
CA MET A 227 -2.31 13.10 -0.65
C MET A 227 -2.45 12.84 -2.15
N PHE A 228 -2.12 13.81 -3.00
CA PHE A 228 -2.33 13.77 -4.46
C PHE A 228 -1.08 13.35 -5.26
N GLY A 229 -0.02 12.90 -4.57
CA GLY A 229 1.24 12.56 -5.21
C GLY A 229 1.08 11.46 -6.25
N GLY A 230 1.57 11.69 -7.47
CA GLY A 230 1.59 10.71 -8.55
C GLY A 230 0.27 10.48 -9.28
N GLU A 231 -0.80 11.23 -8.95
CA GLU A 231 -2.06 11.19 -9.71
C GLU A 231 -1.85 11.69 -11.15
N PHE A 232 -2.55 11.10 -12.11
CA PHE A 232 -2.54 11.55 -13.51
C PHE A 232 -3.31 12.87 -13.66
N GLU A 233 -4.50 12.93 -13.05
CA GLU A 233 -5.23 14.17 -12.82
C GLU A 233 -5.35 14.41 -11.32
N SER A 234 -4.81 15.53 -10.85
CA SER A 234 -4.81 15.85 -9.43
C SER A 234 -6.24 16.03 -8.89
N GLY A 235 -6.51 15.41 -7.75
CA GLY A 235 -7.73 15.58 -6.99
C GLY A 235 -7.81 16.90 -6.24
N THR A 236 -8.85 17.02 -5.42
CA THR A 236 -9.05 18.14 -4.51
C THR A 236 -9.42 17.63 -3.12
N ALA A 237 -9.57 18.54 -2.15
CA ALA A 237 -10.02 18.19 -0.81
C ALA A 237 -11.35 17.40 -0.82
N THR A 238 -12.23 17.66 -1.80
CA THR A 238 -13.56 17.04 -1.88
C THR A 238 -13.72 16.02 -3.02
N LYS A 239 -12.89 16.07 -4.06
CA LYS A 239 -12.95 15.17 -5.21
C LYS A 239 -11.72 14.27 -5.27
N ALA A 240 -11.88 12.99 -5.60
CA ALA A 240 -10.75 12.11 -5.87
C ALA A 240 -10.02 12.54 -7.15
N GLY A 241 -8.69 12.44 -7.16
CA GLY A 241 -7.91 12.51 -8.38
C GLY A 241 -8.09 11.24 -9.21
N LEU A 242 -7.51 11.23 -10.40
CA LEU A 242 -7.55 10.08 -11.28
C LEU A 242 -6.13 9.51 -11.47
N ASP A 243 -6.02 8.20 -11.33
CA ASP A 243 -4.80 7.44 -11.62
C ASP A 243 -4.94 6.77 -12.99
N LYS A 244 -3.81 6.66 -13.71
CA LYS A 244 -3.71 5.74 -14.84
C LYS A 244 -3.33 4.35 -14.36
N PRO A 245 -3.68 3.27 -15.09
CA PRO A 245 -3.31 1.92 -14.71
C PRO A 245 -1.79 1.78 -14.66
N ASP A 246 -1.26 1.23 -13.56
CA ASP A 246 0.15 0.85 -13.46
C ASP A 246 0.36 -0.58 -13.99
N ASP A 247 1.62 -0.98 -14.16
CA ASP A 247 1.96 -2.33 -14.67
C ASP A 247 1.35 -3.45 -13.81
N VAL A 248 1.21 -3.22 -12.49
CA VAL A 248 0.64 -4.22 -11.57
C VAL A 248 -0.86 -4.34 -11.82
N SER A 249 -1.58 -3.23 -11.93
CA SER A 249 -3.02 -3.22 -12.23
C SER A 249 -3.31 -3.83 -13.60
N ILE A 250 -2.48 -3.54 -14.62
CA ILE A 250 -2.62 -4.15 -15.95
C ILE A 250 -2.40 -5.67 -15.86
N ASN A 251 -1.34 -6.12 -15.21
CA ASN A 251 -1.08 -7.56 -15.07
C ASN A 251 -2.15 -8.27 -14.23
N ALA A 252 -2.67 -7.62 -13.18
CA ALA A 252 -3.77 -8.15 -12.40
C ALA A 252 -5.05 -8.29 -13.25
N ALA A 253 -5.35 -7.31 -14.11
CA ALA A 253 -6.46 -7.40 -15.05
C ALA A 253 -6.26 -8.54 -16.06
N LEU A 254 -5.05 -8.69 -16.61
CA LEU A 254 -4.72 -9.79 -17.55
C LEU A 254 -4.88 -11.18 -16.92
N GLY A 255 -4.69 -11.31 -15.60
CA GLY A 255 -4.92 -12.54 -14.86
C GLY A 255 -6.37 -12.75 -14.38
N ASN A 256 -7.24 -11.76 -14.54
CA ASN A 256 -8.61 -11.82 -14.03
C ASN A 256 -9.58 -12.34 -15.11
N PRO A 257 -10.21 -13.52 -14.92
CA PRO A 257 -11.12 -14.09 -15.92
C PRO A 257 -12.41 -13.27 -16.14
N SER A 258 -12.70 -12.30 -15.27
CA SER A 258 -13.85 -11.39 -15.40
C SER A 258 -13.47 -10.04 -16.03
N ALA A 259 -12.18 -9.78 -16.26
CA ALA A 259 -11.75 -8.58 -16.98
C ALA A 259 -12.24 -8.64 -18.43
N LYS A 260 -12.50 -7.47 -19.00
CA LYS A 260 -12.98 -7.35 -20.39
C LYS A 260 -12.01 -6.48 -21.16
N PHE A 261 -11.56 -6.97 -22.31
CA PHE A 261 -10.69 -6.23 -23.21
C PHE A 261 -11.37 -6.01 -24.57
N ASN A 262 -10.76 -5.21 -25.44
CA ASN A 262 -11.36 -4.92 -26.74
C ASN A 262 -11.29 -6.13 -27.67
N TRP A 263 -12.26 -6.21 -28.58
CA TRP A 263 -12.34 -7.25 -29.59
C TRP A 263 -11.91 -6.72 -30.95
N ILE A 264 -10.90 -7.33 -31.55
CA ILE A 264 -10.32 -6.97 -32.85
C ILE A 264 -10.88 -7.90 -33.93
N ASN A 265 -11.47 -7.30 -34.96
CA ASN A 265 -11.96 -8.03 -36.12
C ASN A 265 -10.81 -8.64 -36.93
N ILE A 266 -10.88 -9.95 -37.19
CA ILE A 266 -9.91 -10.67 -38.02
C ILE A 266 -10.43 -10.78 -39.45
N ARG A 267 -11.63 -11.35 -39.60
CA ARG A 267 -12.24 -11.60 -40.91
C ARG A 267 -13.75 -11.82 -40.80
N THR A 268 -14.43 -11.68 -41.92
CA THR A 268 -15.82 -12.14 -42.07
C THR A 268 -15.84 -13.54 -42.66
N TYR A 269 -16.76 -14.40 -42.22
CA TYR A 269 -16.95 -15.75 -42.74
C TYR A 269 -18.43 -16.16 -42.72
N SER A 270 -18.76 -17.24 -43.42
CA SER A 270 -20.05 -17.93 -43.35
C SER A 270 -19.88 -19.39 -42.94
N GLY A 271 -20.91 -19.99 -42.37
CA GLY A 271 -20.87 -21.35 -41.86
C GLY A 271 -20.35 -21.46 -40.42
N ARG A 272 -19.89 -22.65 -40.03
CA ARG A 272 -19.41 -22.95 -38.67
C ARG A 272 -17.88 -23.05 -38.66
N ILE A 273 -17.26 -22.44 -37.66
CA ILE A 273 -15.84 -22.57 -37.37
C ILE A 273 -15.66 -23.11 -35.95
N ASP A 274 -14.49 -23.69 -35.70
CA ASP A 274 -14.02 -24.06 -34.38
C ASP A 274 -13.15 -22.93 -33.83
N LEU A 275 -13.63 -22.25 -32.78
CA LEU A 275 -12.95 -21.07 -32.22
C LEU A 275 -11.64 -21.43 -31.52
N GLU A 276 -11.53 -22.62 -30.92
CA GLU A 276 -10.29 -23.06 -30.28
C GLU A 276 -9.23 -23.35 -31.34
N GLN A 277 -9.61 -24.04 -32.42
CA GLN A 277 -8.70 -24.30 -33.53
C GLN A 277 -8.24 -23.00 -34.21
N GLU A 278 -9.12 -22.02 -34.38
CA GLU A 278 -8.76 -20.71 -34.93
C GLU A 278 -7.83 -19.93 -34.01
N ARG A 279 -8.08 -19.97 -32.69
CA ARG A 279 -7.19 -19.37 -31.69
C ARG A 279 -5.81 -19.99 -31.74
N ASP A 280 -5.72 -21.32 -31.72
CA ASP A 280 -4.44 -22.03 -31.71
C ASP A 280 -3.65 -21.79 -33.01
N ARG A 281 -4.34 -21.73 -34.16
CA ARG A 281 -3.74 -21.33 -35.44
C ARG A 281 -3.20 -19.90 -35.39
N TRP A 282 -3.95 -18.97 -34.82
CA TRP A 282 -3.55 -17.57 -34.71
C TRP A 282 -2.38 -17.38 -33.73
N ASN A 283 -2.35 -18.14 -32.63
CA ASN A 283 -1.29 -18.09 -31.61
C ASN A 283 0.01 -18.79 -32.05
N LYS A 284 -0.03 -19.66 -33.07
CA LYS A 284 1.11 -20.46 -33.51
C LYS A 284 2.32 -19.58 -33.88
N GLY A 285 3.43 -19.81 -33.18
CA GLY A 285 4.71 -19.13 -33.42
C GLY A 285 4.85 -17.75 -32.78
N LYS A 286 3.87 -17.29 -31.98
CA LYS A 286 3.90 -16.01 -31.27
C LYS A 286 4.40 -16.15 -29.84
N ALA A 287 5.09 -15.13 -29.35
CA ALA A 287 5.45 -15.01 -27.94
C ALA A 287 4.20 -14.89 -27.05
N SER A 288 4.29 -15.24 -25.77
CA SER A 288 3.14 -15.23 -24.84
C SER A 288 2.41 -13.88 -24.77
N GLY A 289 3.15 -12.77 -24.80
CA GLY A 289 2.58 -11.42 -24.80
C GLY A 289 1.82 -11.03 -26.08
N ASP A 290 2.03 -11.76 -27.17
CA ASP A 290 1.39 -11.57 -28.47
C ASP A 290 0.34 -12.66 -28.77
N GLN A 291 0.04 -13.51 -27.79
CA GLN A 291 -1.02 -14.51 -27.89
C GLN A 291 -2.36 -13.93 -27.43
N THR A 292 -3.46 -14.36 -28.06
CA THR A 292 -4.82 -14.02 -27.66
C THR A 292 -5.40 -15.14 -26.81
N SER A 293 -6.04 -14.78 -25.71
CA SER A 293 -6.73 -15.65 -24.76
C SER A 293 -8.00 -16.26 -25.37
N ALA A 294 -8.75 -15.45 -26.14
CA ALA A 294 -10.09 -15.79 -26.59
C ALA A 294 -10.40 -15.31 -28.02
N MET A 295 -11.25 -16.07 -28.71
CA MET A 295 -11.87 -15.70 -29.98
C MET A 295 -13.39 -15.83 -29.87
N GLN A 296 -14.12 -14.97 -30.57
CA GLN A 296 -15.57 -15.01 -30.63
C GLN A 296 -16.10 -14.82 -32.06
N SER A 297 -17.32 -15.28 -32.27
CA SER A 297 -18.06 -15.06 -33.52
C SER A 297 -19.24 -14.14 -33.27
N ARG A 298 -19.15 -12.90 -33.78
CA ARG A 298 -20.24 -11.94 -33.71
C ARG A 298 -21.07 -12.00 -34.99
N ARG A 299 -22.35 -12.34 -34.88
CA ARG A 299 -23.26 -12.43 -36.04
C ARG A 299 -23.47 -11.03 -36.65
N LEU A 300 -23.33 -10.94 -37.97
CA LEU A 300 -23.48 -9.69 -38.73
C LEU A 300 -24.82 -9.62 -39.49
N THR A 301 -25.35 -10.77 -39.93
CA THR A 301 -26.59 -10.83 -40.70
C THR A 301 -27.51 -11.95 -40.23
N GLY A 302 -28.82 -11.75 -40.42
CA GLY A 302 -29.87 -12.75 -40.16
C GLY A 302 -30.59 -12.53 -38.82
N GLU A 303 -31.89 -12.84 -38.83
CA GLU A 303 -32.76 -12.85 -37.64
C GLU A 303 -33.17 -14.29 -37.29
N GLY A 304 -33.42 -14.57 -36.01
CA GLY A 304 -33.85 -15.89 -35.54
C GLY A 304 -32.73 -16.93 -35.53
N ALA A 305 -33.05 -18.21 -35.78
CA ALA A 305 -32.08 -19.30 -35.73
C ALA A 305 -30.92 -19.10 -36.75
N PRO A 306 -29.68 -19.54 -36.43
CA PRO A 306 -28.54 -19.48 -37.34
C PRO A 306 -28.80 -20.18 -38.68
N LYS A 307 -28.49 -19.51 -39.80
CA LYS A 307 -28.62 -20.06 -41.17
C LYS A 307 -27.25 -20.17 -41.83
N PRO A 308 -27.04 -21.13 -42.76
CA PRO A 308 -25.76 -21.28 -43.48
C PRO A 308 -25.33 -20.04 -44.27
N SER A 309 -26.28 -19.20 -44.68
CA SER A 309 -26.04 -17.93 -45.38
C SER A 309 -25.63 -16.77 -44.47
N ASP A 310 -25.72 -16.94 -43.16
CA ASP A 310 -25.42 -15.86 -42.21
C ASP A 310 -23.93 -15.54 -42.22
N ARG A 311 -23.62 -14.25 -42.16
CA ARG A 311 -22.26 -13.74 -42.05
C ARG A 311 -21.92 -13.49 -40.59
N TYR A 312 -20.70 -13.84 -40.24
CA TYR A 312 -20.13 -13.66 -38.92
C TYR A 312 -18.80 -12.92 -39.02
N ALA A 313 -18.56 -12.04 -38.06
CA ALA A 313 -17.25 -11.48 -37.78
C ALA A 313 -16.53 -12.42 -36.82
N LEU A 314 -15.41 -12.99 -37.25
CA LEU A 314 -14.45 -13.60 -36.34
C LEU A 314 -13.64 -12.49 -35.69
N GLU A 315 -13.70 -12.42 -34.37
CA GLU A 315 -12.98 -11.43 -33.56
C GLU A 315 -12.09 -12.16 -32.56
N ARG A 316 -10.99 -11.52 -32.18
CA ARG A 316 -10.14 -11.95 -31.07
C ARG A 316 -10.08 -10.88 -30.01
N GLU A 317 -9.84 -11.27 -28.78
CA GLU A 317 -9.49 -10.34 -27.74
C GLU A 317 -8.12 -9.71 -28.03
N GLU A 318 -7.89 -8.47 -27.59
CA GLU A 318 -6.56 -7.86 -27.59
C GLU A 318 -5.53 -8.77 -26.90
N THR A 319 -4.32 -8.78 -27.43
CA THR A 319 -3.18 -9.44 -26.77
C THR A 319 -2.70 -8.61 -25.57
N PRO A 320 -1.98 -9.23 -24.61
CA PRO A 320 -1.35 -8.48 -23.53
C PRO A 320 -0.50 -7.28 -24.00
N ASN A 321 0.25 -7.42 -25.10
CA ASN A 321 1.07 -6.35 -25.64
C ASN A 321 0.24 -5.24 -26.30
N GLU A 322 -0.85 -5.58 -26.99
CA GLU A 322 -1.77 -4.58 -27.55
C GLU A 322 -2.50 -3.80 -26.45
N ILE A 323 -2.92 -4.47 -25.37
CA ILE A 323 -3.53 -3.81 -24.20
C ILE A 323 -2.54 -2.81 -23.60
N ARG A 324 -1.27 -3.22 -23.39
CA ARG A 324 -0.22 -2.33 -22.89
C ARG A 324 0.03 -1.14 -23.81
N ALA A 325 0.12 -1.37 -25.12
CA ALA A 325 0.34 -0.31 -26.10
C ALA A 325 -0.83 0.68 -26.11
N ARG A 326 -2.07 0.19 -26.14
CA ARG A 326 -3.28 1.02 -26.10
C ARG A 326 -3.37 1.85 -24.82
N LEU A 327 -3.15 1.25 -23.66
CA LEU A 327 -3.20 1.97 -22.37
C LEU A 327 -2.03 2.95 -22.19
N ALA A 328 -0.91 2.74 -22.88
CA ALA A 328 0.18 3.70 -22.92
C ALA A 328 -0.17 4.96 -23.74
N GLU A 329 -0.94 4.81 -24.84
CA GLU A 329 -1.40 5.92 -25.68
C GLU A 329 -2.65 6.62 -25.12
N ALA A 330 -3.63 5.84 -24.67
CA ALA A 330 -4.92 6.30 -24.18
C ALA A 330 -5.26 5.58 -22.86
N PRO A 331 -4.74 6.05 -21.72
CA PRO A 331 -4.96 5.41 -20.43
C PRO A 331 -6.43 5.49 -20.01
N GLU A 332 -6.96 4.36 -19.53
CA GLU A 332 -8.26 4.30 -18.89
C GLU A 332 -8.10 4.75 -17.42
N LEU A 333 -8.57 5.96 -17.12
CA LEU A 333 -8.35 6.57 -15.81
C LEU A 333 -9.39 6.12 -14.79
N ASP A 334 -8.93 5.77 -13.59
CA ASP A 334 -9.78 5.39 -12.46
C ASP A 334 -9.62 6.37 -11.29
N PRO A 335 -10.67 6.62 -10.48
CA PRO A 335 -10.54 7.40 -9.26
C PRO A 335 -9.49 6.81 -8.32
N ASN A 336 -8.55 7.64 -7.86
CA ASN A 336 -7.56 7.24 -6.88
C ASN A 336 -8.27 6.79 -5.60
N SER A 337 -7.94 5.57 -5.14
CA SER A 337 -8.49 5.00 -3.92
C SER A 337 -7.94 5.64 -2.65
N TYR A 338 -6.90 6.48 -2.76
CA TYR A 338 -6.07 7.00 -1.67
C TYR A 338 -5.35 5.94 -0.84
N HIS A 339 -5.44 4.67 -1.24
CA HIS A 339 -4.63 3.61 -0.70
C HIS A 339 -3.16 3.87 -1.03
N SER A 340 -2.31 3.82 0.00
CA SER A 340 -0.89 4.16 -0.04
C SER A 340 -0.59 5.62 -0.37
N ALA A 341 -1.57 6.53 -0.39
CA ALA A 341 -1.34 7.95 -0.73
C ALA A 341 -0.32 8.62 0.21
N VAL A 342 -0.27 8.20 1.47
CA VAL A 342 0.74 8.64 2.46
C VAL A 342 2.17 8.46 1.93
N LEU A 343 2.40 7.39 1.18
CA LEU A 343 3.73 6.99 0.67
C LEU A 343 4.10 7.64 -0.66
N ARG A 344 3.15 8.27 -1.36
CA ARG A 344 3.38 8.84 -2.71
C ARG A 344 4.06 10.20 -2.70
N SER A 345 4.29 10.79 -1.52
CA SER A 345 4.93 12.12 -1.40
C SER A 345 6.23 12.05 -0.60
N PRO A 346 7.38 12.46 -1.18
CA PRO A 346 8.62 12.64 -0.45
C PRO A 346 8.49 13.62 0.73
N GLU A 347 7.59 14.60 0.64
CA GLU A 347 7.35 15.53 1.73
C GLU A 347 6.63 14.85 2.91
N ASN A 348 5.66 13.95 2.66
CA ASN A 348 5.10 13.15 3.76
C ASN A 348 6.18 12.32 4.46
N GLN A 349 7.11 11.75 3.67
CA GLN A 349 8.22 10.97 4.22
C GLN A 349 9.14 11.82 5.08
N ARG A 350 9.55 12.97 4.55
CA ARG A 350 10.45 13.92 5.21
C ARG A 350 9.86 14.53 6.49
N TRP A 351 8.56 14.83 6.49
CA TRP A 351 7.94 15.58 7.56
C TRP A 351 7.37 14.71 8.69
N VAL A 352 6.92 13.50 8.36
CA VAL A 352 6.18 12.64 9.29
C VAL A 352 6.82 11.27 9.44
N THR A 353 6.91 10.46 8.37
CA THR A 353 7.25 9.04 8.53
C THR A 353 8.68 8.84 9.03
N ALA A 354 9.62 9.69 8.59
CA ALA A 354 10.99 9.71 9.08
C ALA A 354 11.09 10.04 10.58
N MET A 355 10.04 10.60 11.19
CA MET A 355 10.01 10.99 12.61
C MET A 355 9.44 9.87 13.50
N ASP A 356 8.97 8.78 12.91
CA ASP A 356 8.34 7.65 13.61
C ASP A 356 9.13 6.34 13.46
N ILE A 357 10.18 6.31 12.62
CA ILE A 357 11.07 5.15 12.51
C ILE A 357 12.04 5.07 13.69
N ALA A 358 12.40 3.86 14.13
CA ALA A 358 13.59 3.65 14.94
C ALA A 358 14.85 3.62 14.07
N ILE A 359 15.95 4.05 14.67
CA ILE A 359 17.28 4.06 14.06
C ILE A 359 18.29 3.34 14.98
N GLY A 360 19.33 2.75 14.39
CA GLY A 360 20.46 2.16 15.11
C GLY A 360 20.64 0.65 14.93
N GLN A 361 19.57 -0.16 14.99
CA GLN A 361 19.70 -1.63 14.92
C GLN A 361 19.81 -2.23 13.54
N ALA A 362 19.51 -1.47 12.47
CA ALA A 362 19.58 -1.96 11.10
C ALA A 362 21.02 -2.12 10.58
N LYS A 363 21.90 -2.84 11.30
CA LYS A 363 23.36 -2.94 11.06
C LYS A 363 23.75 -3.32 9.63
N CYS A 364 22.88 -4.04 8.92
CA CYS A 364 23.05 -4.32 7.50
C CYS A 364 23.19 -3.05 6.64
N LEU A 365 22.68 -1.91 7.09
CA LEU A 365 22.79 -0.61 6.43
C LEU A 365 24.04 0.19 6.85
N ASP A 366 24.78 -0.25 7.88
CA ASP A 366 26.07 0.38 8.28
C ASP A 366 27.18 0.04 7.27
N ASP A 367 27.08 -1.13 6.62
CA ASP A 367 27.98 -1.51 5.55
C ASP A 367 27.44 -0.93 4.22
N PRO A 368 28.11 0.07 3.62
CA PRO A 368 27.62 0.74 2.43
C PRO A 368 27.50 -0.23 1.25
N GLU A 369 28.41 -1.20 1.11
CA GLU A 369 28.37 -2.17 0.02
C GLU A 369 27.20 -3.16 0.20
N MET A 370 26.95 -3.58 1.45
CA MET A 370 25.78 -4.43 1.76
C MET A 370 24.47 -3.67 1.54
N ARG A 371 24.43 -2.39 1.91
CA ARG A 371 23.27 -1.53 1.67
C ARG A 371 22.94 -1.43 0.18
N GLU A 372 23.94 -1.24 -0.70
CA GLU A 372 23.70 -1.20 -2.14
C GLU A 372 23.07 -2.51 -2.65
N VAL A 373 23.52 -3.66 -2.14
CA VAL A 373 22.90 -4.96 -2.47
C VAL A 373 21.44 -5.00 -2.01
N LEU A 374 21.15 -4.65 -0.77
CA LEU A 374 19.79 -4.68 -0.22
C LEU A 374 18.85 -3.71 -0.95
N VAL A 375 19.31 -2.52 -1.29
CA VAL A 375 18.54 -1.54 -2.06
C VAL A 375 18.27 -2.06 -3.48
N ALA A 376 19.26 -2.67 -4.12
CA ALA A 376 19.10 -3.19 -5.47
C ALA A 376 18.11 -4.38 -5.53
N ILE A 377 18.11 -5.27 -4.53
CA ILE A 377 17.15 -6.38 -4.46
C ILE A 377 15.76 -5.96 -3.97
N ALA A 378 15.64 -4.85 -3.23
CA ALA A 378 14.36 -4.36 -2.73
C ALA A 378 13.43 -3.92 -3.87
N ASN A 379 13.98 -3.51 -5.02
CA ASN A 379 13.20 -3.36 -6.23
C ASN A 379 12.99 -4.75 -6.86
N TRP A 380 11.88 -5.39 -6.51
CA TRP A 380 11.54 -6.74 -6.97
C TRP A 380 11.39 -6.89 -8.49
N ARG A 381 11.23 -5.78 -9.24
CA ARG A 381 11.17 -5.75 -10.71
C ARG A 381 12.58 -5.86 -11.30
N ILE A 382 13.22 -7.00 -11.06
CA ILE A 382 14.59 -7.26 -11.49
C ILE A 382 14.53 -7.82 -12.90
N ASP A 383 14.99 -7.08 -13.90
CA ASP A 383 15.19 -7.63 -15.25
C ASP A 383 16.60 -8.27 -15.38
N LYS A 384 16.87 -8.92 -16.52
CA LYS A 384 18.18 -9.54 -16.79
C LYS A 384 19.35 -8.54 -16.63
N THR A 385 19.15 -7.29 -17.02
CA THR A 385 20.18 -6.23 -16.93
C THR A 385 20.45 -5.88 -15.47
N THR A 386 19.40 -5.62 -14.71
CA THR A 386 19.42 -5.27 -13.28
C THR A 386 20.02 -6.41 -12.48
N PHE A 387 19.61 -7.64 -12.77
CA PHE A 387 20.19 -8.83 -12.13
C PHE A 387 21.70 -8.93 -12.39
N GLY A 388 22.13 -8.73 -13.64
CA GLY A 388 23.55 -8.70 -13.97
C GLY A 388 24.33 -7.59 -13.25
N ILE A 389 23.69 -6.49 -12.85
CA ILE A 389 24.28 -5.46 -11.98
C ILE A 389 24.36 -5.98 -10.54
N ILE A 390 23.27 -6.53 -10.02
CA ILE A 390 23.17 -7.08 -8.65
C ILE A 390 24.26 -8.13 -8.40
N GLU A 391 24.45 -9.08 -9.32
CA GLU A 391 25.47 -10.14 -9.16
C GLU A 391 26.91 -9.62 -9.11
N ARG A 392 27.16 -8.42 -9.63
CA ARG A 392 28.47 -7.77 -9.62
C ARG A 392 28.69 -6.88 -8.39
N LEU A 393 27.69 -6.68 -7.53
CA LEU A 393 27.85 -5.87 -6.33
C LEU A 393 28.76 -6.58 -5.31
N PRO A 394 29.69 -5.86 -4.65
CA PRO A 394 30.74 -6.46 -3.81
C PRO A 394 30.23 -7.41 -2.71
N ARG A 395 29.05 -7.14 -2.15
CA ARG A 395 28.46 -7.93 -1.06
C ARG A 395 27.38 -8.92 -1.48
N TRP A 396 27.15 -9.10 -2.78
CA TRP A 396 26.23 -10.11 -3.28
C TRP A 396 26.58 -11.51 -2.78
N ALA A 397 27.86 -11.88 -2.80
CA ALA A 397 28.30 -13.19 -2.32
C ALA A 397 28.15 -13.40 -0.80
N LYS A 398 27.78 -12.35 -0.04
CA LYS A 398 27.56 -12.41 1.42
C LYS A 398 26.12 -12.70 1.81
N ILE A 399 25.15 -12.57 0.89
CA ILE A 399 23.78 -13.02 1.18
C ILE A 399 23.70 -14.54 1.09
N SER A 400 22.75 -15.14 1.81
CA SER A 400 22.61 -16.60 1.86
C SER A 400 22.30 -17.19 0.48
N VAL A 401 22.62 -18.47 0.28
CA VAL A 401 22.38 -19.16 -1.00
C VAL A 401 20.88 -19.18 -1.34
N GLU A 402 20.03 -19.31 -0.33
CA GLU A 402 18.57 -19.29 -0.47
C GLU A 402 18.09 -17.92 -0.95
N ALA A 403 18.61 -16.82 -0.36
CA ALA A 403 18.28 -15.46 -0.78
C ALA A 403 18.79 -15.16 -2.20
N GLN A 404 20.00 -15.62 -2.55
CA GLN A 404 20.52 -15.51 -3.92
C GLN A 404 19.62 -16.25 -4.90
N THR A 405 19.15 -17.44 -4.53
CA THR A 405 18.27 -18.26 -5.36
C THR A 405 16.92 -17.59 -5.57
N LEU A 406 16.35 -16.99 -4.52
CA LEU A 406 15.10 -16.22 -4.62
C LEU A 406 15.24 -15.03 -5.57
N VAL A 407 16.30 -14.23 -5.42
CA VAL A 407 16.54 -13.06 -6.29
C VAL A 407 16.85 -13.49 -7.73
N LYS A 408 17.55 -14.62 -7.93
CA LYS A 408 17.74 -15.25 -9.25
C LYS A 408 16.41 -15.64 -9.89
N ALA A 409 15.50 -16.22 -9.11
CA ALA A 409 14.18 -16.58 -9.62
C ALA A 409 13.37 -15.34 -10.05
N SER A 410 13.49 -14.23 -9.31
CA SER A 410 12.74 -12.99 -9.60
C SER A 410 13.00 -12.39 -10.99
N HIS A 411 14.18 -12.58 -11.58
CA HIS A 411 14.49 -12.04 -12.92
C HIS A 411 14.20 -13.00 -14.08
N ALA A 412 13.90 -14.26 -13.75
CA ALA A 412 13.53 -15.29 -14.73
C ALA A 412 12.03 -15.29 -15.04
N TYR A 413 11.25 -14.55 -14.23
CA TYR A 413 9.82 -14.29 -14.38
C TYR A 413 9.61 -12.95 -15.10
#